data_AF-A0A535DK49-F1
#
_entry.id   AF-A0A535DK49-F1
#
_cell.length_a   1.000
_cell.length_b   1.000
_cell.length_c   1.000
_cell.angle_alpha   90.00
_cell.angle_beta   90.00
_cell.angle_gamma   90.00
#
_symmetry.space_group_name_H-M   'P 1'
#
loop_
_entity.id
_entity.type
_entity.pdbx_description
1 polymer ?
#
loop_
_entity_poly.entity_id
_entity_poly.type
_entity_poly.pdbx_seq_one_letter_code
_entity_poly.pdbx_strand_id
1 'polypeptide(L)' 'MIQEQALAKLDLFQSDAAHPSLRVKRVKGTDRVWEMTVTMNYRITFEVVGDVVLLRRIGTHDIVRNP' A
#
# COMPACT_ATOMS: atom_id res chain seq x y z
N MET A 1 12.97 11.79 1.91
CA MET A 1 12.00 12.17 0.85
C MET A 1 10.92 11.09 0.79
N ILE A 2 9.65 11.39 0.51
CA ILE A 2 8.56 10.37 0.61
C ILE A 2 8.78 9.12 -0.27
N GLN A 3 9.47 9.29 -1.40
CA GLN A 3 9.82 8.19 -2.31
C GLN A 3 10.72 7.14 -1.64
N GLU A 4 11.75 7.55 -0.91
CA GLU A 4 12.65 6.63 -0.20
C GLU A 4 11.90 5.84 0.87
N GLN A 5 10.99 6.50 1.60
CA GLN A 5 10.17 5.83 2.62
C GLN A 5 9.20 4.83 1.98
N ALA A 6 8.65 5.14 0.80
CA ALA A 6 7.82 4.21 0.07
C ALA A 6 8.61 2.99 -0.39
N LEU A 7 9.82 3.18 -0.94
CA LEU A 7 10.70 2.07 -1.35
C LEU A 7 11.06 1.16 -0.16
N ALA A 8 11.48 1.74 0.97
CA ALA A 8 11.77 0.95 2.17
C ALA A 8 10.56 0.14 2.67
N LYS A 9 9.34 0.66 2.47
CA LYS A 9 8.10 -0.05 2.83
C LYS A 9 7.76 -1.14 1.84
N LEU A 10 8.10 -0.98 0.57
CA LEU A 10 7.96 -2.02 -0.45
C LEU A 10 8.96 -3.17 -0.19
N ASP A 11 10.20 -2.86 0.19
CA ASP A 11 11.19 -3.88 0.58
C ASP A 11 10.73 -4.66 1.83
N LEU A 12 10.17 -3.96 2.82
CA LEU A 12 9.56 -4.60 3.99
C LEU A 12 8.36 -5.46 3.60
N PHE A 13 7.51 -4.99 2.68
CA PHE A 13 6.35 -5.74 2.22
C PHE A 13 6.73 -6.99 1.44
N GLN A 14 7.81 -6.95 0.64
CA GLN A 14 8.33 -8.11 -0.07
C GLN A 14 8.91 -9.18 0.87
N SER A 15 9.52 -8.75 1.98
CA SER A 15 10.12 -9.67 2.97
C SER A 15 9.11 -10.19 4.00
N ASP A 16 8.18 -9.34 4.44
CA ASP A 16 7.12 -9.65 5.40
C ASP A 16 5.87 -8.79 5.13
N ALA A 17 4.99 -9.30 4.27
CA ALA A 17 3.73 -8.64 3.93
C ALA A 17 2.77 -8.48 5.13
N ALA A 18 2.93 -9.29 6.19
CA ALA A 18 2.11 -9.25 7.39
C ALA A 18 2.66 -8.31 8.47
N HIS A 19 3.79 -7.64 8.21
CA HIS A 19 4.44 -6.79 9.19
C HIS A 19 3.47 -5.71 9.73
N PRO A 20 3.27 -5.60 11.07
CA PRO A 20 2.23 -4.74 11.65
C PRO A 20 2.34 -3.25 11.29
N SER A 21 3.55 -2.78 10.99
CA SER A 21 3.79 -1.38 10.58
C SER A 21 3.25 -1.03 9.19
N LEU A 22 2.99 -2.03 8.35
CA LEU A 22 2.40 -1.86 7.01
C LEU A 22 0.89 -1.69 7.09
N ARG A 23 0.24 -2.32 8.10
CA ARG A 23 -1.22 -2.28 8.30
C ARG A 23 -2.00 -2.60 7.02
N VAL A 24 -1.55 -3.63 6.31
CA VAL A 24 -2.15 -4.05 5.04
C VAL A 24 -3.61 -4.41 5.27
N LYS A 25 -4.51 -3.82 4.48
CA LYS A 25 -5.95 -4.14 4.52
C LYS A 25 -6.63 -3.79 3.20
N ARG A 26 -7.78 -4.41 2.96
CA ARG A 26 -8.61 -4.11 1.79
C ARG A 26 -9.24 -2.73 1.92
N VAL A 27 -9.23 -1.97 0.83
CA VAL A 27 -9.95 -0.69 0.74
C VAL A 27 -11.45 -0.96 0.74
N LYS A 28 -12.18 -0.33 1.67
CA LYS A 28 -13.64 -0.49 1.79
C LYS A 28 -14.33 -0.04 0.50
N GLY A 29 -15.30 -0.81 0.02
CA GLY A 29 -16.04 -0.50 -1.21
C GLY A 29 -15.32 -0.89 -2.50
N THR A 30 -14.18 -1.59 -2.41
CA THR A 30 -13.50 -2.18 -3.57
C THR A 30 -13.34 -3.68 -3.38
N ASP A 31 -13.39 -4.43 -4.49
CA ASP A 31 -13.28 -5.89 -4.44
C ASP A 31 -11.83 -6.39 -4.42
N ARG A 32 -10.90 -5.61 -4.99
CA ARG A 32 -9.52 -6.07 -5.25
C ARG A 32 -8.42 -5.09 -4.84
N VAL A 33 -8.77 -3.93 -4.29
CA VAL A 33 -7.77 -2.93 -3.91
C VAL A 33 -7.39 -3.08 -2.43
N TRP A 34 -6.09 -3.05 -2.19
CA TRP A 34 -5.47 -3.08 -0.88
C TRP A 34 -4.73 -1.76 -0.64
N GLU A 35 -4.57 -1.42 0.63
CA GLU A 35 -3.73 -0.31 1.06
C GLU A 35 -2.67 -0.76 2.07
N MET A 36 -1.50 -0.12 2.02
CA MET A 36 -0.48 -0.20 3.06
C MET A 36 0.01 1.20 3.48
N THR A 37 0.54 1.28 4.70
CA THR A 37 1.02 2.50 5.33
C THR A 37 2.49 2.79 4.99
N VAL A 38 2.76 3.97 4.42
CA VAL A 38 4.13 4.49 4.30
C VAL A 38 4.51 5.31 5.54
N THR A 39 3.68 6.31 5.85
CA THR A 39 3.78 7.18 7.03
C THR A 39 2.38 7.38 7.61
N MET A 40 2.22 8.14 8.71
CA MET A 40 0.89 8.48 9.22
C MET A 40 -0.04 9.04 8.14
N ASN A 41 0.51 9.87 7.24
CA ASN A 41 -0.26 10.58 6.21
C ASN A 41 -0.26 9.93 4.83
N TYR A 42 0.67 9.01 4.54
CA TYR A 42 0.83 8.44 3.20
C TYR A 42 0.48 6.94 3.12
N ARG A 43 -0.17 6.56 2.03
CA ARG A 43 -0.56 5.19 1.70
C ARG A 43 -0.03 4.80 0.31
N ILE A 44 0.14 3.50 0.12
CA ILE A 44 0.25 2.87 -1.20
C ILE A 44 -1.01 2.06 -1.42
N THR A 45 -1.68 2.24 -2.56
CA THR A 45 -2.75 1.34 -3.01
C THR A 45 -2.20 0.36 -4.05
N PHE A 46 -2.66 -0.88 -4.00
CA PHE A 46 -2.21 -1.93 -4.90
C PHE A 46 -3.27 -3.01 -5.10
N GLU A 47 -3.08 -3.84 -6.11
CA GLU A 47 -3.85 -5.06 -6.35
C GLU A 47 -2.94 -6.27 -6.34
N VAL A 48 -3.50 -7.43 -5.98
CA VAL A 48 -2.84 -8.72 -6.11
C VAL A 48 -3.45 -9.43 -7.31
N VAL A 49 -2.65 -9.69 -8.34
CA VAL A 49 -3.09 -10.33 -9.58
C VAL A 49 -2.22 -11.57 -9.79
N GLY A 50 -2.76 -12.74 -9.44
CA GLY A 50 -1.96 -13.96 -9.42
C GLY A 50 -0.85 -13.87 -8.36
N ASP A 51 0.39 -14.00 -8.82
CA ASP A 51 1.61 -13.93 -8.02
C ASP A 51 2.27 -12.53 -8.01
N VAL A 52 1.70 -11.56 -8.74
CA VAL A 52 2.24 -10.20 -8.83
C VAL A 52 1.41 -9.19 -8.05
N VAL A 53 2.11 -8.16 -7.56
CA VAL A 53 1.51 -6.98 -6.92
C VAL A 53 1.57 -5.81 -7.89
N LEU A 54 0.41 -5.31 -8.30
CA LEU A 54 0.29 -4.15 -9.16
C LEU A 54 0.10 -2.90 -8.29
N LEU A 55 1.11 -2.03 -8.24
CA LEU A 55 1.00 -0.74 -7.55
C LEU A 55 0.09 0.20 -8.34
N ARG A 56 -0.89 0.79 -7.67
CA ARG A 56 -1.83 1.75 -8.27
C ARG A 56 -1.43 3.19 -7.98
N ARG A 57 -1.26 3.53 -6.70
CA ARG A 57 -1.01 4.93 -6.29
C ARG A 57 -0.20 5.03 -5.01
N ILE A 58 0.61 6.09 -4.93
CA ILE A 58 1.28 6.52 -3.69
C ILE A 58 0.85 7.95 -3.42
N GLY A 59 0.36 8.23 -2.23
CA GLY A 59 -0.10 9.57 -1.88
C GLY A 59 -0.73 9.66 -0.51
N THR A 60 -1.36 10.79 -0.21
CA THR A 60 -1.95 11.05 1.11
C THR A 60 -3.17 10.16 1.38
N HIS A 61 -3.70 10.17 2.59
CA HIS A 61 -4.87 9.37 2.98
C HIS A 61 -6.10 9.53 2.06
N ASP A 62 -6.21 10.63 1.32
CA ASP A 62 -7.30 10.88 0.38
C ASP A 62 -7.23 10.04 -0.90
N ILE A 63 -6.09 9.41 -1.20
CA ILE A 63 -5.95 8.56 -2.40
C ILE A 63 -6.92 7.37 -2.39
N VAL A 64 -7.35 6.94 -1.21
CA VAL A 64 -8.26 5.80 -1.02
C VAL A 64 -9.67 6.11 -1.52
N ARG A 65 -10.03 7.39 -1.70
CA ARG A 65 -11.34 7.81 -2.23
C ARG A 65 -11.48 7.62 -3.74
N ASN A 66 -10.37 7.70 -4.46
CA ASN A 66 -10.24 7.36 -5.88
C ASN A 66 -9.03 6.43 -6.03
N PRO A 67 -9.18 5.17 -5.57
CA PRO A 67 -8.08 4.21 -5.48
C PRO A 67 -7.50 3.85 -6.85
#